data_AF-A0A971GDH7-F1
#
_entry.id   AF-A0A971GDH7-F1
#
_cell.length_a   1.000
_cell.length_b   1.000
_cell.length_c   1.000
_cell.angle_alpha   90.00
_cell.angle_beta   90.00
_cell.angle_gamma   90.00
#
_symmetry.space_group_name_H-M   'P 1'
#
loop_
_entity.id
_entity.type
_entity.pdbx_description
1 polymer ?
#
loop_
_entity_poly.entity_id
_entity_poly.type
_entity_poly.pdbx_seq_one_letter_code
_entity_poly.pdbx_strand_id
1 'polypeptide(L)'
;EAIETALKSNNCRYVLGSVLDHVLLHQSIIGEETRIACEKYDIRPDIIIGCTGGGSNFGGLIAPFIGDRIAGKNNIRFIGAEPASCPSLTRGKYAYDFGDTGKTTPLLKMYTLGSGFIPSPNHAGGLRYHGMSPVVSKLYHDGYIEACAYEQSKVFEAAVSFARCEGILPAPESSHAIRSAIDEAVKCKEAGEKKTIIFGLSGTGYFDLTAYMSYNSGTMTDYIPSDEDLEKGFATLPKTE
;
A
#
# COMPACT_ATOMS: atom_id res chain seq x y z
N GLU A 1 25.34 2.51 5.35
CA GLU A 1 25.48 3.48 6.46
C GLU A 1 24.78 3.03 7.74
N ALA A 2 23.45 3.02 7.86
CA ALA A 2 22.77 2.68 9.12
C ALA A 2 23.07 1.27 9.68
N ILE A 3 22.99 0.23 8.84
CA ILE A 3 23.31 -1.15 9.25
C ILE A 3 24.78 -1.27 9.66
N GLU A 4 25.68 -0.66 8.90
CA GLU A 4 27.12 -0.66 9.20
C GLU A 4 27.42 0.02 10.54
N THR A 5 26.80 1.18 10.80
CA THR A 5 26.91 1.87 12.09
C THR A 5 26.39 1.01 13.23
N ALA A 6 25.26 0.33 13.04
CA ALA A 6 24.69 -0.57 14.05
C ALA A 6 25.60 -1.77 14.36
N LEU A 7 26.28 -2.33 13.35
CA LEU A 7 27.22 -3.44 13.52
C LEU A 7 28.52 -3.02 14.22
N LYS A 8 28.96 -1.76 14.05
CA LYS A 8 30.22 -1.24 14.60
C LYS A 8 30.08 -0.58 15.97
N SER A 9 28.86 -0.31 16.44
CA SER A 9 28.61 0.45 17.67
C SER A 9 28.05 -0.43 18.79
N ASN A 10 28.72 -0.45 19.94
CA ASN A 10 28.14 -1.03 21.16
C ASN A 10 26.90 -0.21 21.56
N ASN A 11 25.78 -0.89 21.82
CA ASN A 11 24.46 -0.31 22.14
C ASN A 11 23.67 0.34 20.99
N CYS A 12 23.99 0.03 19.72
CA CYS A 12 23.14 0.38 18.58
C CYS A 12 22.40 -0.85 18.05
N ARG A 13 21.16 -0.66 17.58
CA ARG A 13 20.36 -1.69 16.92
C ARG A 13 19.71 -1.09 15.68
N TYR A 14 19.68 -1.86 14.60
CA TYR A 14 18.96 -1.51 13.39
C TYR A 14 17.53 -2.02 13.49
N VAL A 15 16.56 -1.15 13.21
CA VAL A 15 15.14 -1.49 13.20
C VAL A 15 14.65 -1.40 11.76
N LEU A 16 14.22 -2.53 11.21
CA LEU A 16 13.69 -2.59 9.86
C LEU A 16 12.20 -2.22 9.89
N GLY A 17 11.84 -1.12 9.21
CA GLY A 17 10.58 -0.41 9.44
C GLY A 17 9.36 -0.86 8.64
N SER A 18 9.45 -1.88 7.78
CA SER A 18 8.31 -2.33 6.97
C SER A 18 8.49 -3.76 6.44
N VAL A 19 7.47 -4.26 5.72
CA VAL A 19 7.44 -5.52 4.93
C VAL A 19 7.43 -6.79 5.75
N LEU A 20 8.29 -6.89 6.77
CA LEU A 20 8.45 -8.06 7.60
C LEU A 20 7.21 -8.35 8.45
N ASP A 21 6.98 -9.64 8.70
CA ASP A 21 5.79 -10.15 9.39
C ASP A 21 5.59 -9.51 10.76
N HIS A 22 6.67 -9.28 11.51
CA HIS A 22 6.58 -8.65 12.83
C HIS A 22 6.12 -7.19 12.76
N VAL A 23 6.43 -6.46 11.68
CA VAL A 23 5.95 -5.09 11.50
C VAL A 23 4.46 -5.10 11.20
N LEU A 24 4.00 -6.03 10.35
CA LEU A 24 2.58 -6.20 10.07
C LEU A 24 1.81 -6.63 11.33
N LEU A 25 2.37 -7.53 12.14
CA LEU A 25 1.83 -7.91 13.43
C LEU A 25 1.69 -6.70 14.37
N HIS A 26 2.71 -5.84 14.48
CA HIS A 26 2.60 -4.64 15.29
C HIS A 26 1.52 -3.68 14.77
N GLN A 27 1.35 -3.60 13.45
CA GLN A 27 0.32 -2.78 12.81
C GLN A 27 -1.09 -3.40 12.91
N SER A 28 -1.24 -4.65 13.35
CA SER A 28 -2.55 -5.30 13.48
C SER A 28 -3.46 -4.59 14.48
N ILE A 29 -2.89 -3.79 15.38
CA ILE A 29 -3.65 -2.94 16.30
C ILE A 29 -4.64 -2.03 15.57
N ILE A 30 -4.29 -1.55 14.36
CA ILE A 30 -5.18 -0.75 13.50
C ILE A 30 -6.46 -1.52 13.20
N GLY A 31 -6.33 -2.77 12.76
CA GLY A 31 -7.46 -3.63 12.44
C GLY A 31 -8.25 -4.02 13.68
N GLU A 32 -7.60 -4.33 14.79
CA GLU A 32 -8.26 -4.71 16.05
C GLU A 32 -9.10 -3.57 16.60
N GLU A 33 -8.57 -2.35 16.65
CA GLU A 33 -9.31 -1.16 17.06
C GLU A 33 -10.47 -0.85 16.10
N THR A 34 -10.25 -1.03 14.79
CA THR A 34 -11.30 -0.88 13.78
C THR A 34 -12.43 -1.88 14.00
N ARG A 35 -12.11 -3.16 14.31
CA ARG A 35 -13.10 -4.19 14.62
C ARG A 35 -13.90 -3.85 15.88
N ILE A 36 -13.23 -3.42 16.95
CA ILE A 36 -13.89 -2.97 18.18
C ILE A 36 -14.84 -1.80 17.90
N ALA A 37 -14.41 -0.82 17.10
CA ALA A 37 -15.27 0.29 16.70
C ALA A 37 -16.47 -0.22 15.88
N CYS A 38 -16.25 -1.13 14.93
CA CYS A 38 -17.33 -1.71 14.14
C CYS A 38 -18.36 -2.44 15.00
N GLU A 39 -17.91 -3.25 15.97
CA GLU A 39 -18.79 -3.92 16.92
C GLU A 39 -19.57 -2.92 17.79
N LYS A 40 -18.89 -1.87 18.29
CA LYS A 40 -19.50 -0.83 19.14
C LYS A 40 -20.58 -0.03 18.42
N TYR A 41 -20.40 0.26 17.14
CA TYR A 41 -21.29 1.10 16.34
C TYR A 41 -22.18 0.30 15.37
N ASP A 42 -22.22 -1.03 15.51
CA ASP A 42 -22.91 -1.99 14.62
C ASP A 42 -22.64 -1.74 13.12
N ILE A 43 -21.38 -1.47 12.80
CA ILE A 43 -20.90 -1.29 11.43
C ILE A 43 -20.51 -2.66 10.88
N ARG A 44 -21.09 -3.03 9.74
CA ARG A 44 -20.71 -4.23 8.98
C ARG A 44 -20.04 -3.77 7.68
N PRO A 45 -18.71 -3.87 7.57
CA PRO A 45 -18.04 -3.51 6.33
C PRO A 45 -18.37 -4.51 5.22
N ASP A 46 -18.61 -4.00 4.01
CA ASP A 46 -18.67 -4.80 2.78
C ASP A 46 -17.31 -4.78 2.07
N ILE A 47 -16.58 -3.66 2.19
CA ILE A 47 -15.30 -3.42 1.54
C ILE A 47 -14.35 -2.76 2.54
N ILE A 48 -13.11 -3.26 2.63
CA ILE A 48 -12.01 -2.64 3.38
C ILE A 48 -10.87 -2.32 2.42
N ILE A 49 -10.43 -1.06 2.41
CA ILE A 49 -9.47 -0.52 1.46
C ILE A 49 -8.26 0.06 2.19
N GLY A 50 -7.06 -0.14 1.68
CA GLY A 50 -5.89 0.57 2.18
C GLY A 50 -4.84 0.78 1.12
N CYS A 51 -3.99 1.77 1.33
CA CYS A 51 -2.86 2.01 0.44
C CYS A 51 -1.74 1.01 0.69
N THR A 52 -1.03 0.62 -0.37
CA THR A 52 0.00 -0.41 -0.33
C THR A 52 1.33 0.12 -0.86
N GLY A 53 2.25 0.39 0.06
CA GLY A 53 3.67 0.63 -0.21
C GLY A 53 4.44 -0.68 0.02
N GLY A 54 4.95 -0.89 1.23
CA GLY A 54 5.41 -2.22 1.68
C GLY A 54 4.30 -3.11 2.26
N GLY A 55 3.08 -2.59 2.36
CA GLY A 55 1.88 -3.35 2.76
C GLY A 55 1.60 -3.44 4.27
N SER A 56 2.45 -2.91 5.15
CA SER A 56 2.26 -3.05 6.61
C SER A 56 0.98 -2.38 7.14
N ASN A 57 0.67 -1.16 6.68
CA ASN A 57 -0.56 -0.45 7.07
C ASN A 57 -1.82 -1.20 6.60
N PHE A 58 -1.87 -1.58 5.32
CA PHE A 58 -2.98 -2.33 4.76
C PHE A 58 -3.14 -3.70 5.44
N GLY A 59 -2.04 -4.45 5.56
CA GLY A 59 -2.01 -5.74 6.24
C GLY A 59 -2.48 -5.66 7.70
N GLY A 60 -2.04 -4.63 8.43
CA GLY A 60 -2.47 -4.37 9.80
C GLY A 60 -3.97 -4.03 9.90
N LEU A 61 -4.48 -3.18 9.00
CA LEU A 61 -5.89 -2.82 8.94
C LEU A 61 -6.79 -4.03 8.69
N ILE A 62 -6.41 -4.91 7.75
CA ILE A 62 -7.27 -6.04 7.37
C ILE A 62 -7.10 -7.26 8.28
N ALA A 63 -6.04 -7.32 9.10
CA ALA A 63 -5.62 -8.52 9.83
C ALA A 63 -6.75 -9.32 10.52
N PRO A 64 -7.61 -8.71 11.37
CA PRO A 64 -8.68 -9.48 12.02
C PRO A 64 -9.78 -9.91 11.05
N PHE A 65 -10.09 -9.07 10.05
CA PHE A 65 -11.17 -9.32 9.10
C PHE A 65 -10.80 -10.39 8.06
N ILE A 66 -9.55 -10.40 7.60
CA ILE A 66 -9.07 -11.38 6.61
C ILE A 66 -8.94 -12.77 7.23
N GLY A 67 -8.60 -12.87 8.52
CA GLY A 67 -8.63 -14.13 9.26
C GLY A 67 -10.02 -14.76 9.26
N ASP A 68 -11.06 -13.95 9.48
CA ASP A 68 -12.45 -14.40 9.41
C ASP A 68 -12.89 -14.74 7.97
N ARG A 69 -12.38 -14.02 6.96
CA ARG A 69 -12.61 -14.32 5.54
C ARG A 69 -12.08 -15.70 5.18
N ILE A 70 -10.83 -16.00 5.58
CA ILE A 70 -10.19 -17.30 5.36
C ILE A 70 -10.94 -18.42 6.07
N ALA A 71 -11.46 -18.16 7.27
CA ALA A 71 -12.29 -19.11 8.03
C ALA A 71 -13.74 -19.24 7.49
N GLY A 72 -14.10 -18.55 6.41
CA GLY A 72 -15.43 -18.62 5.80
C GLY A 72 -16.53 -17.89 6.56
N LYS A 73 -16.18 -16.98 7.48
CA LYS A 73 -17.14 -16.28 8.34
C LYS A 73 -17.67 -14.97 7.76
N ASN A 74 -17.01 -14.41 6.75
CA ASN A 74 -17.45 -13.21 6.04
C ASN A 74 -17.12 -13.29 4.54
N ASN A 75 -17.66 -12.33 3.79
CA ASN A 75 -17.41 -12.15 2.35
C ASN A 75 -16.91 -10.72 2.05
N ILE A 76 -16.18 -10.11 2.99
CA ILE A 76 -15.63 -8.76 2.83
C ILE A 76 -14.66 -8.75 1.65
N ARG A 77 -14.73 -7.71 0.81
CA ARG A 77 -13.72 -7.43 -0.21
C ARG A 77 -12.59 -6.60 0.39
N PHE A 78 -11.36 -6.96 0.06
CA PHE A 78 -10.17 -6.28 0.56
C PHE A 78 -9.37 -5.74 -0.62
N ILE A 79 -9.14 -4.44 -0.67
CA ILE A 79 -8.53 -3.78 -1.83
C ILE A 79 -7.25 -3.03 -1.41
N GLY A 80 -6.11 -3.45 -1.95
CA GLY A 80 -4.84 -2.74 -1.85
C GLY A 80 -4.67 -1.73 -2.99
N ALA A 81 -4.53 -0.45 -2.67
CA ALA A 81 -4.35 0.62 -3.65
C ALA A 81 -2.87 1.07 -3.70
N GLU A 82 -2.23 0.89 -4.86
CA GLU A 82 -0.81 1.22 -5.07
C GLU A 82 -0.63 2.31 -6.16
N PRO A 83 0.54 2.92 -6.32
CA PRO A 83 0.77 3.87 -7.40
C PRO A 83 1.03 3.12 -8.72
N ALA A 84 0.48 3.64 -9.82
CA ALA A 84 0.77 3.14 -11.16
C ALA A 84 2.26 3.29 -11.54
N SER A 85 2.99 4.19 -10.88
CA SER A 85 4.44 4.38 -11.04
C SER A 85 5.29 3.32 -10.33
N CYS A 86 4.76 2.67 -9.29
CA CYS A 86 5.41 1.56 -8.57
C CYS A 86 4.41 0.39 -8.36
N PRO A 87 3.97 -0.28 -9.46
CA PRO A 87 2.86 -1.24 -9.45
C PRO A 87 3.28 -2.65 -8.98
N SER A 88 3.74 -2.77 -7.74
CA SER A 88 4.30 -4.01 -7.18
C SER A 88 3.35 -5.21 -7.19
N LEU A 89 2.08 -5.02 -6.84
CA LEU A 89 1.07 -6.08 -6.81
C LEU A 89 0.48 -6.33 -8.21
N THR A 90 0.08 -5.25 -8.90
CA THR A 90 -0.67 -5.33 -10.15
C THR A 90 0.19 -5.68 -11.37
N ARG A 91 1.50 -5.39 -11.33
CA ARG A 91 2.44 -5.68 -12.44
C ARG A 91 3.76 -6.32 -12.01
N GLY A 92 3.98 -6.57 -10.72
CA GLY A 92 5.19 -7.25 -10.23
C GLY A 92 5.15 -8.77 -10.40
N LYS A 93 6.29 -9.41 -10.08
CA LYS A 93 6.46 -10.88 -10.12
C LYS A 93 6.39 -11.45 -8.70
N TYR A 94 5.70 -12.57 -8.51
CA TYR A 94 5.69 -13.30 -7.24
C TYR A 94 6.94 -14.19 -7.11
N ALA A 95 8.03 -13.62 -6.60
CA ALA A 95 9.36 -14.20 -6.60
C ALA A 95 10.05 -14.09 -5.24
N TYR A 96 11.16 -14.81 -5.06
CA TYR A 96 12.07 -14.53 -3.96
C TYR A 96 12.93 -13.32 -4.35
N ASP A 97 13.03 -12.34 -3.45
CA ASP A 97 13.84 -11.14 -3.67
C ASP A 97 14.29 -10.54 -2.33
N PHE A 98 15.25 -9.63 -2.36
CA PHE A 98 15.70 -8.90 -1.18
C PHE A 98 14.65 -7.88 -0.75
N GLY A 99 14.41 -7.82 0.56
CA GLY A 99 13.55 -6.82 1.20
C GLY A 99 14.17 -5.42 1.26
N ASP A 100 15.42 -5.25 0.83
CA ASP A 100 16.12 -3.98 0.80
C ASP A 100 17.00 -3.87 -0.45
N THR A 101 17.21 -2.64 -0.92
CA THR A 101 18.07 -2.35 -2.08
C THR A 101 19.55 -2.63 -1.80
N GLY A 102 19.94 -2.66 -0.52
CA GLY A 102 21.28 -3.03 -0.06
C GLY A 102 21.56 -4.53 -0.06
N LYS A 103 20.55 -5.36 -0.35
CA LYS A 103 20.63 -6.84 -0.37
C LYS A 103 21.16 -7.43 0.94
N THR A 104 20.76 -6.84 2.06
CA THR A 104 21.22 -7.22 3.41
C THR A 104 20.22 -8.12 4.16
N THR A 105 18.96 -8.12 3.73
CA THR A 105 17.91 -8.99 4.23
C THR A 105 18.03 -10.42 3.67
N PRO A 106 17.48 -11.44 4.35
CA PRO A 106 17.18 -12.71 3.71
C PRO A 106 16.24 -12.53 2.51
N LEU A 107 16.22 -13.51 1.62
CA LEU A 107 15.25 -13.52 0.52
C LEU A 107 13.83 -13.72 1.07
N LEU A 108 12.91 -12.86 0.61
CA LEU A 108 11.51 -12.89 0.97
C LEU A 108 10.69 -13.32 -0.26
N LYS A 109 9.74 -14.25 -0.08
CA LYS A 109 8.79 -14.61 -1.14
C LYS A 109 7.70 -13.55 -1.19
N MET A 110 7.74 -12.68 -2.18
CA MET A 110 6.85 -11.52 -2.29
C MET A 110 6.54 -11.14 -3.74
N TYR A 111 5.50 -10.34 -3.92
CA TYR A 111 5.36 -9.54 -5.14
C TYR A 111 6.41 -8.44 -5.14
N THR A 112 7.11 -8.28 -6.26
CA THR A 112 8.24 -7.37 -6.38
C THR A 112 8.42 -6.85 -7.80
N LEU A 113 8.87 -5.61 -7.92
CA LEU A 113 9.40 -5.00 -9.14
C LEU A 113 10.90 -5.30 -9.34
N GLY A 114 11.52 -6.01 -8.39
CA GLY A 114 12.96 -6.26 -8.27
C GLY A 114 13.64 -5.23 -7.37
N SER A 115 14.55 -5.68 -6.50
CA SER A 115 15.33 -4.82 -5.58
C SER A 115 16.21 -3.77 -6.28
N GLY A 116 16.46 -3.92 -7.58
CA GLY A 116 17.09 -2.90 -8.42
C GLY A 116 16.14 -1.92 -9.12
N PHE A 117 14.83 -2.01 -8.90
CA PHE A 117 13.86 -1.07 -9.46
C PHE A 117 14.07 0.34 -8.89
N ILE A 118 14.03 1.34 -9.77
CA ILE A 118 14.20 2.75 -9.41
C ILE A 118 12.92 3.50 -9.81
N PRO A 119 12.14 3.99 -8.84
CA PRO A 119 10.96 4.82 -9.11
C PRO A 119 11.31 6.07 -9.90
N SER A 120 10.36 6.55 -10.71
CA SER A 120 10.55 7.79 -11.47
C SER A 120 10.82 9.00 -10.55
N PRO A 121 11.75 9.90 -10.91
CA PRO A 121 12.09 11.06 -10.10
C PRO A 121 10.95 12.07 -9.94
N ASN A 122 9.97 12.09 -10.85
CA ASN A 122 8.79 12.96 -10.78
C ASN A 122 7.65 12.38 -9.92
N HIS A 123 7.82 11.20 -9.31
CA HIS A 123 6.78 10.55 -8.52
C HIS A 123 6.66 11.18 -7.12
N ALA A 124 5.55 11.86 -6.86
CA ALA A 124 5.27 12.55 -5.60
C ALA A 124 4.19 11.85 -4.74
N GLY A 125 3.61 10.74 -5.23
CA GLY A 125 2.54 10.01 -4.53
C GLY A 125 2.96 9.11 -3.37
N GLY A 126 4.25 9.10 -2.96
CA GLY A 126 4.74 8.18 -1.93
C GLY A 126 4.81 6.71 -2.41
N LEU A 127 4.68 5.73 -1.52
CA LEU A 127 4.56 4.29 -1.87
C LEU A 127 5.61 3.76 -2.87
N ARG A 128 6.87 4.20 -2.72
CA ARG A 128 7.98 3.95 -3.67
C ARG A 128 8.67 2.58 -3.56
N TYR A 129 8.28 1.79 -2.55
CA TYR A 129 8.97 0.54 -2.25
C TYR A 129 8.73 -0.50 -3.35
N HIS A 130 9.77 -1.25 -3.73
CA HIS A 130 9.73 -2.15 -4.89
C HIS A 130 8.96 -3.44 -4.63
N GLY A 131 8.85 -3.85 -3.37
CA GLY A 131 8.26 -5.12 -2.95
C GLY A 131 6.95 -4.95 -2.19
N MET A 132 6.41 -6.07 -1.73
CA MET A 132 5.24 -6.11 -0.86
C MET A 132 5.49 -7.09 0.30
N SER A 133 4.84 -6.89 1.44
CA SER A 133 4.93 -7.85 2.56
C SER A 133 4.68 -9.29 2.09
N PRO A 134 5.43 -10.30 2.56
CA PRO A 134 5.18 -11.71 2.22
C PRO A 134 3.75 -12.16 2.55
N VAL A 135 3.19 -11.69 3.67
CA VAL A 135 1.82 -11.96 4.08
C VAL A 135 0.83 -11.40 3.05
N VAL A 136 0.93 -10.10 2.73
CA VAL A 136 0.04 -9.44 1.75
C VAL A 136 0.21 -10.08 0.37
N SER A 137 1.45 -10.39 -0.02
CA SER A 137 1.76 -11.06 -1.28
C SER A 137 1.11 -12.43 -1.38
N LYS A 138 1.14 -13.23 -0.30
CA LYS A 138 0.50 -14.54 -0.26
C LYS A 138 -1.02 -14.42 -0.33
N LEU A 139 -1.60 -13.48 0.41
CA LEU A 139 -3.05 -13.20 0.37
C LEU A 139 -3.50 -12.79 -1.05
N TYR A 140 -2.71 -11.98 -1.75
CA TYR A 140 -3.00 -11.59 -3.13
C TYR A 140 -2.85 -12.78 -4.09
N HIS A 141 -1.76 -13.54 -3.96
CA HIS A 141 -1.50 -14.72 -4.80
C HIS A 141 -2.62 -15.77 -4.71
N ASP A 142 -3.16 -15.96 -3.50
CA ASP A 142 -4.24 -16.92 -3.24
C ASP A 142 -5.64 -16.37 -3.57
N GLY A 143 -5.75 -15.11 -4.00
CA GLY A 143 -7.02 -14.49 -4.37
C GLY A 143 -7.90 -14.04 -3.19
N TYR A 144 -7.33 -13.86 -2.00
CA TYR A 144 -8.06 -13.35 -0.83
C TYR A 144 -8.21 -11.83 -0.82
N ILE A 145 -7.34 -11.12 -1.56
CA ILE A 145 -7.37 -9.66 -1.69
C ILE A 145 -7.28 -9.25 -3.16
N GLU A 146 -7.79 -8.06 -3.46
CA GLU A 146 -7.71 -7.39 -4.76
C GLU A 146 -6.64 -6.30 -4.71
N ALA A 147 -6.13 -5.88 -5.87
CA ALA A 147 -5.21 -4.75 -5.97
C ALA A 147 -5.59 -3.84 -7.14
N CYS A 148 -5.41 -2.53 -6.97
CA CYS A 148 -5.57 -1.53 -8.02
C CYS A 148 -4.41 -0.53 -7.99
N ALA A 149 -4.12 0.07 -9.15
CA ALA A 149 -3.03 1.03 -9.30
C ALA A 149 -3.54 2.35 -9.88
N TYR A 150 -3.06 3.47 -9.34
CA TYR A 150 -3.51 4.81 -9.75
C TYR A 150 -2.38 5.73 -10.18
N GLU A 151 -2.64 6.53 -11.21
CA GLU A 151 -1.85 7.70 -11.57
C GLU A 151 -1.87 8.74 -10.43
N GLN A 152 -0.74 9.41 -10.21
CA GLN A 152 -0.63 10.34 -9.09
C GLN A 152 -1.56 11.55 -9.27
N SER A 153 -1.78 12.03 -10.49
CA SER A 153 -2.73 13.11 -10.74
C SER A 153 -4.14 12.77 -10.25
N LYS A 154 -4.59 11.53 -10.47
CA LYS A 154 -5.90 11.01 -10.01
C LYS A 154 -5.98 10.83 -8.50
N VAL A 155 -4.86 10.46 -7.88
CA VAL A 155 -4.73 10.38 -6.43
C VAL A 155 -4.86 11.78 -5.80
N PHE A 156 -4.17 12.78 -6.34
CA PHE A 156 -4.26 14.16 -5.84
C PHE A 156 -5.62 14.81 -6.13
N GLU A 157 -6.27 14.47 -7.25
CA GLU A 157 -7.66 14.85 -7.52
C GLU A 157 -8.59 14.38 -6.40
N ALA A 158 -8.49 13.11 -6.00
CA ALA A 158 -9.24 12.54 -4.89
C ALA A 158 -8.89 13.20 -3.56
N ALA A 159 -7.60 13.42 -3.31
CA ALA A 159 -7.11 14.03 -2.08
C ALA A 159 -7.65 15.46 -1.86
N VAL A 160 -7.64 16.28 -2.91
CA VAL A 160 -8.15 17.66 -2.85
C VAL A 160 -9.66 17.66 -2.67
N SER A 161 -10.38 16.75 -3.33
CA SER A 161 -11.82 16.58 -3.13
C SER A 161 -12.14 16.21 -1.68
N PHE A 162 -11.46 15.21 -1.15
CA PHE A 162 -11.61 14.75 0.24
C PHE A 162 -11.31 15.87 1.24
N ALA A 163 -10.21 16.60 1.08
CA ALA A 163 -9.85 17.70 1.97
C ALA A 163 -10.89 18.84 1.97
N ARG A 164 -11.52 19.11 0.81
CA ARG A 164 -12.59 20.11 0.71
C ARG A 164 -13.90 19.65 1.33
N CYS A 165 -14.21 18.35 1.28
CA CYS A 165 -15.43 17.79 1.84
C CYS A 165 -15.33 17.53 3.35
N GLU A 166 -14.21 16.94 3.80
CA GLU A 166 -14.05 16.41 5.16
C GLU A 166 -13.15 17.29 6.06
N GLY A 167 -12.48 18.29 5.49
CA GLY A 167 -11.61 19.21 6.24
C GLY A 167 -10.27 18.61 6.70
N ILE A 168 -9.94 17.39 6.29
CA ILE A 168 -8.69 16.70 6.61
C ILE A 168 -7.81 16.65 5.36
N LEU A 169 -6.55 17.10 5.47
CA LEU A 169 -5.56 16.95 4.40
C LEU A 169 -4.89 15.57 4.50
N PRO A 170 -5.22 14.60 3.62
CA PRO A 170 -4.67 13.25 3.70
C PRO A 170 -3.20 13.21 3.25
N ALA A 171 -2.44 12.19 3.65
CA ALA A 171 -1.14 11.95 3.02
C ALA A 171 -1.32 11.53 1.54
N PRO A 172 -0.36 11.81 0.64
CA PRO A 172 -0.39 11.30 -0.73
C PRO A 172 -0.54 9.78 -0.80
N GLU A 173 0.08 9.05 0.13
CA GLU A 173 -0.07 7.60 0.28
C GLU A 173 -1.52 7.22 0.56
N SER A 174 -2.14 7.80 1.59
CA SER A 174 -3.53 7.50 1.97
C SER A 174 -4.53 7.85 0.87
N SER A 175 -4.19 8.83 0.04
CA SER A 175 -5.03 9.29 -1.06
C SER A 175 -5.27 8.22 -2.13
N HIS A 176 -4.42 7.19 -2.21
CA HIS A 176 -4.66 6.02 -3.06
C HIS A 176 -5.87 5.22 -2.56
N ALA A 177 -5.99 5.02 -1.24
CA ALA A 177 -7.14 4.36 -0.64
C ALA A 177 -8.42 5.21 -0.79
N ILE A 178 -8.30 6.53 -0.64
CA ILE A 178 -9.41 7.47 -0.87
C ILE A 178 -9.90 7.38 -2.32
N ARG A 179 -8.99 7.38 -3.31
CA ARG A 179 -9.36 7.24 -4.72
C ARG A 179 -10.13 5.94 -4.97
N SER A 180 -9.63 4.82 -4.43
CA SER A 180 -10.30 3.53 -4.53
C SER A 180 -11.67 3.52 -3.85
N ALA A 181 -11.80 4.14 -2.68
CA ALA A 181 -13.08 4.27 -1.98
C ALA A 181 -14.09 5.10 -2.79
N ILE A 182 -13.65 6.18 -3.44
CA ILE A 182 -14.50 6.98 -4.34
C ILE A 182 -14.97 6.13 -5.54
N ASP A 183 -14.06 5.37 -6.17
CA ASP A 183 -14.42 4.50 -7.30
C ASP A 183 -15.46 3.44 -6.91
N GLU A 184 -15.25 2.77 -5.78
CA GLU A 184 -16.20 1.76 -5.28
C GLU A 184 -17.54 2.40 -4.89
N ALA A 185 -17.55 3.61 -4.33
CA ALA A 185 -18.78 4.33 -4.04
C ALA A 185 -19.55 4.72 -5.31
N VAL A 186 -18.86 5.14 -6.37
CA VAL A 186 -19.46 5.41 -7.69
C VAL A 186 -20.07 4.14 -8.28
N LYS A 187 -19.35 3.01 -8.25
CA LYS A 187 -19.87 1.71 -8.71
C LYS A 187 -21.12 1.30 -7.93
N CYS A 188 -21.13 1.48 -6.61
CA CYS A 188 -22.30 1.21 -5.77
C CYS A 188 -23.51 2.07 -6.19
N LYS A 189 -23.28 3.36 -6.45
CA LYS A 189 -24.32 4.27 -6.94
C LYS A 189 -24.88 3.83 -8.30
N GLU A 190 -24.03 3.43 -9.23
CA GLU A 190 -24.43 2.97 -10.56
C GLU A 190 -25.22 1.66 -10.50
N ALA A 191 -24.84 0.75 -9.60
CA ALA A 191 -25.53 -0.52 -9.37
C ALA A 191 -26.81 -0.39 -8.50
N GLY A 192 -27.03 0.76 -7.86
CA GLY A 192 -28.13 0.96 -6.91
C GLY A 192 -27.93 0.17 -5.60
N GLU A 193 -26.69 -0.17 -5.25
CA GLU A 193 -26.35 -0.94 -4.06
C GLU A 193 -25.90 -0.02 -2.92
N LYS A 194 -26.34 -0.32 -1.70
CA LYS A 194 -25.83 0.34 -0.49
C LYS A 194 -24.78 -0.56 0.15
N LYS A 195 -23.53 -0.08 0.20
CA LYS A 195 -22.40 -0.77 0.85
C LYS A 195 -21.70 0.12 1.86
N THR A 196 -21.16 -0.50 2.89
CA THR A 196 -20.26 0.11 3.87
C THR A 196 -18.82 -0.08 3.42
N ILE A 197 -18.11 1.03 3.21
CA ILE A 197 -16.71 1.04 2.81
C ILE A 197 -15.89 1.61 3.97
N ILE A 198 -14.92 0.83 4.46
CA ILE A 198 -13.89 1.30 5.39
C ILE A 198 -12.61 1.50 4.59
N PHE A 199 -11.92 2.63 4.78
CA PHE A 199 -10.60 2.83 4.20
C PHE A 199 -9.59 3.34 5.23
N GLY A 200 -8.34 2.93 5.07
CA GLY A 200 -7.24 3.37 5.94
C GLY A 200 -6.72 4.75 5.56
N LEU A 201 -7.03 5.76 6.38
CA LEU A 201 -6.36 7.06 6.35
C LEU A 201 -5.03 6.99 7.13
N SER A 202 -3.99 6.48 6.47
CA SER A 202 -2.71 6.14 7.10
C SER A 202 -1.86 7.32 7.59
N GLY A 203 -2.19 8.56 7.20
CA GLY A 203 -1.39 9.73 7.56
C GLY A 203 -1.99 11.04 7.09
N THR A 204 -1.34 12.14 7.50
CA THR A 204 -1.71 13.52 7.15
C THR A 204 -0.75 14.10 6.12
N GLY A 205 -1.24 14.94 5.22
CA GLY A 205 -0.43 15.55 4.14
C GLY A 205 0.25 16.88 4.52
N TYR A 206 0.28 17.25 5.80
CA TYR A 206 0.83 18.55 6.23
C TYR A 206 2.30 18.76 5.88
N PHE A 207 3.06 17.68 5.70
CA PHE A 207 4.47 17.73 5.32
C PHE A 207 4.70 17.45 3.82
N ASP A 208 3.62 17.24 3.05
CA ASP A 208 3.64 16.91 1.62
C ASP A 208 3.15 18.06 0.75
N LEU A 209 3.15 19.30 1.28
CA LEU A 209 2.59 20.47 0.62
C LEU A 209 3.22 20.76 -0.75
N THR A 210 4.48 20.44 -0.96
CA THR A 210 5.13 20.60 -2.28
C THR A 210 4.45 19.75 -3.36
N ALA A 211 4.03 18.53 -3.03
CA ALA A 211 3.32 17.67 -3.97
C ALA A 211 1.92 18.23 -4.29
N TYR A 212 1.20 18.69 -3.26
CA TYR A 212 -0.08 19.39 -3.43
C TYR A 212 0.06 20.68 -4.25
N MET A 213 1.13 21.45 -4.05
CA MET A 213 1.43 22.64 -4.85
C MET A 213 1.67 22.27 -6.31
N SER A 214 2.40 21.18 -6.58
CA SER A 214 2.64 20.72 -7.95
C SER A 214 1.33 20.34 -8.65
N TYR A 215 0.43 19.63 -7.95
CA TYR A 215 -0.91 19.33 -8.47
C TYR A 215 -1.73 20.61 -8.72
N ASN A 216 -1.83 21.50 -7.74
CA ASN A 216 -2.64 22.73 -7.84
C ASN A 216 -2.11 23.71 -8.89
N SER A 217 -0.81 23.68 -9.18
CA SER A 217 -0.17 24.50 -10.23
C SER A 217 -0.21 23.85 -11.62
N GLY A 218 -0.75 22.62 -11.75
CA GLY A 218 -0.80 21.88 -13.01
C GLY A 218 0.57 21.41 -13.51
N THR A 219 1.58 21.33 -12.64
CA THR A 219 2.95 20.91 -13.00
C THR A 219 3.20 19.43 -12.74
N MET A 220 2.28 18.75 -12.04
CA MET A 220 2.35 17.31 -11.79
C MET A 220 2.18 16.53 -13.10
N THR A 221 3.03 15.53 -13.30
CA THR A 221 3.01 14.67 -14.49
C THR A 221 2.98 13.21 -14.07
N ASP A 222 2.21 12.39 -14.76
CA ASP A 222 2.16 10.95 -14.48
C ASP A 222 3.27 10.22 -15.23
N TYR A 223 3.81 9.19 -14.59
CA TYR A 223 4.72 8.25 -15.25
C TYR A 223 4.34 6.83 -14.83
N ILE A 224 4.01 6.01 -15.83
CA ILE A 224 3.74 4.59 -15.67
C ILE A 224 4.93 3.86 -16.33
N PRO A 225 5.66 3.00 -15.60
CA PRO A 225 6.81 2.30 -16.17
C PRO A 225 6.36 1.41 -17.32
N SER A 226 7.12 1.42 -18.41
CA SER A 226 6.90 0.47 -19.51
C SER A 226 7.29 -0.96 -19.09
N ASP A 227 6.90 -1.96 -19.87
CA ASP A 227 7.36 -3.35 -19.59
C ASP A 227 8.89 -3.46 -19.68
N GLU A 228 9.53 -2.67 -20.55
CA GLU A 228 10.99 -2.59 -20.64
C GLU A 228 11.62 -1.97 -19.38
N ASP A 229 10.97 -0.97 -18.78
CA ASP A 229 11.44 -0.38 -17.52
C ASP A 229 11.31 -1.35 -16.34
N LEU A 230 10.22 -2.13 -16.31
CA LEU A 230 10.02 -3.17 -15.30
C LEU A 230 11.01 -4.33 -15.45
N GLU A 231 11.32 -4.74 -16.68
CA GLU A 231 12.23 -5.86 -16.93
C GLU A 231 13.66 -5.56 -16.43
N LYS A 232 14.09 -4.29 -16.44
CA LYS A 232 15.36 -3.88 -15.79
C LYS A 232 15.39 -4.24 -14.31
N GLY A 233 14.26 -4.04 -13.60
CA GLY A 233 14.10 -4.42 -12.21
C GLY A 233 14.05 -5.94 -12.05
N PHE A 234 13.24 -6.63 -12.86
CA PHE A 234 13.11 -8.08 -12.81
C PHE A 234 14.41 -8.84 -13.12
N ALA A 235 15.27 -8.30 -13.98
CA ALA A 235 16.58 -8.86 -14.28
C ALA A 235 17.53 -8.86 -13.06
N THR A 236 17.21 -8.09 -12.01
CA THR A 236 17.99 -8.06 -10.75
C THR A 236 17.56 -9.11 -9.73
N LEU A 237 16.49 -9.86 -10.00
CA LEU A 237 16.01 -10.91 -9.10
C LEU A 237 17.09 -11.96 -8.86
N PRO A 238 17.23 -12.42 -7.61
CA PRO A 238 18.16 -13.50 -7.29
C PRO A 238 17.73 -14.79 -8.01
N LYS A 239 18.72 -15.57 -8.48
CA LYS A 239 18.46 -16.92 -8.96
C LYS A 239 18.22 -17.82 -7.76
N THR A 240 17.00 -18.33 -7.62
CA THR A 240 16.66 -19.34 -6.61
C THR A 240 16.39 -20.66 -7.32
N GLU A 241 17.05 -21.73 -6.87
CA GLU A 241 16.75 -23.11 -7.29
C GLU A 241 15.44 -23.63 -6.70
#